data_AF-A0AAW7EH93-F1
#
_entry.id   AF-A0AAW7EH93-F1
#
_cell.length_a   1.000
_cell.length_b   1.000
_cell.length_c   1.000
_cell.angle_alpha   90.00
_cell.angle_beta   90.00
_cell.angle_gamma   90.00
#
_symmetry.space_group_name_H-M   'P 1'
#
loop_
_entity.id
_entity.type
_entity.pdbx_description
1 polymer ?
#
loop_
_entity_poly.entity_id
_entity_poly.type
_entity_poly.pdbx_seq_one_letter_code
_entity_poly.pdbx_strand_id
1 'polypeptide(L)'
;MSKSHIEELKVVAVVKINSGEALVLNRPLNFIYEEIGRDLIGSDGPFKRPLLYSPASEAFKAFAGSEMKLNMLDGSQRVVKDHWWSGCLPGHQSLTACDLASLKKCYVFFGGMAITAGDFQALRESYTGCVYPYWDYEKVIKYDDFRRDLYSRLSHERGRVKSLIAEVKKKHTQLNGGANATD
;
A
#
# COMPACT_ATOMS: atom_id res chain seq x y z
N MET A 1 -2.27 -6.55 -25.17
CA MET A 1 -1.79 -6.36 -23.78
C MET A 1 -3.00 -6.02 -22.92
N SER A 2 -3.36 -6.88 -21.96
CA SER A 2 -4.53 -6.63 -21.11
C SER A 2 -4.29 -5.38 -20.28
N LYS A 3 -5.21 -4.42 -20.32
CA LYS A 3 -5.27 -3.33 -19.33
C LYS A 3 -5.29 -4.00 -17.97
N SER A 4 -4.15 -3.97 -17.26
CA SER A 4 -4.12 -4.32 -15.84
C SER A 4 -5.16 -3.42 -15.18
N HIS A 5 -6.24 -4.01 -14.68
CA HIS A 5 -7.20 -3.29 -13.87
C HIS A 5 -6.44 -2.78 -12.63
N ILE A 6 -5.95 -1.55 -12.69
CA ILE A 6 -5.41 -0.87 -11.52
C ILE A 6 -6.60 -0.79 -10.57
N GLU A 7 -6.47 -1.43 -9.41
CA GLU A 7 -7.50 -1.41 -8.39
C GLU A 7 -7.88 0.05 -8.08
N GLU A 8 -9.18 0.31 -7.98
CA GLU A 8 -9.68 1.64 -7.63
C GLU A 8 -9.08 2.08 -6.29
N LEU A 9 -8.59 3.32 -6.25
CA LEU A 9 -7.93 3.87 -5.08
C LEU A 9 -8.96 4.16 -3.98
N LYS A 10 -8.71 3.65 -2.76
CA LYS A 10 -9.60 3.79 -1.61
C LYS A 10 -8.82 4.10 -0.34
N VAL A 11 -9.42 4.92 0.52
CA VAL A 11 -8.92 5.17 1.88
C VAL A 11 -9.40 4.03 2.78
N VAL A 12 -8.46 3.30 3.39
CA VAL A 12 -8.75 2.18 4.31
C VAL A 12 -8.64 2.58 5.77
N ALA A 13 -7.91 3.66 6.06
CA ALA A 13 -7.87 4.28 7.37
C ALA A 13 -7.43 5.74 7.28
N VAL A 14 -7.78 6.51 8.30
CA VAL A 14 -7.31 7.88 8.51
C VAL A 14 -6.58 7.92 9.84
N VAL A 15 -5.37 8.47 9.84
CA VAL A 15 -4.48 8.50 11.00
C VAL A 15 -4.11 9.94 11.33
N LYS A 16 -4.32 10.35 12.57
CA LYS A 16 -3.92 11.69 13.03
C LYS A 16 -2.40 11.76 13.16
N ILE A 17 -1.78 12.73 12.49
CA ILE A 17 -0.34 13.01 12.55
C ILE A 17 -0.09 14.49 12.81
N ASN A 18 0.65 14.84 13.87
CA ASN A 18 0.91 16.23 14.24
C ASN A 18 -0.41 17.06 14.24
N SER A 19 -0.47 18.10 13.42
CA SER A 19 -1.65 18.96 13.22
C SER A 19 -2.58 18.53 12.08
N GLY A 20 -2.32 17.41 11.41
CA GLY A 20 -3.05 16.97 10.22
C GLY A 20 -3.45 15.49 10.26
N GLU A 21 -3.85 14.99 9.09
CA GLU A 21 -4.24 13.61 8.86
C GLU A 21 -3.33 12.98 7.79
N ALA A 22 -3.05 11.70 7.98
CA ALA A 22 -2.45 10.83 6.99
C ALA A 22 -3.50 9.84 6.49
N LEU A 23 -3.54 9.63 5.18
CA LEU A 23 -4.44 8.66 4.56
C LEU A 23 -3.71 7.33 4.37
N VAL A 24 -4.35 6.24 4.80
CA VAL A 24 -3.89 4.88 4.50
C VAL A 24 -4.66 4.37 3.30
N LEU A 25 -3.95 3.90 2.28
CA LEU A 25 -4.51 3.51 1.00
C LEU A 25 -4.58 1.99 0.84
N ASN A 26 -5.55 1.50 0.07
CA ASN A 26 -5.70 0.07 -0.24
C ASN A 26 -4.57 -0.48 -1.14
N ARG A 27 -3.97 0.37 -1.96
CA ARG A 27 -2.89 0.02 -2.89
C ARG A 27 -1.76 1.05 -2.87
N PRO A 28 -0.53 0.66 -3.28
CA PRO A 28 0.55 1.62 -3.51
C PRO A 28 0.19 2.60 -4.62
N LEU A 29 0.73 3.82 -4.49
CA LEU A 29 0.66 4.83 -5.54
C LEU A 29 1.71 4.57 -6.60
N ASN A 30 1.29 4.57 -7.85
CA ASN A 30 2.13 4.38 -9.02
C ASN A 30 2.06 5.62 -9.91
N PHE A 31 2.89 6.61 -9.58
CA PHE A 31 2.94 7.87 -10.31
C PHE A 31 3.50 7.69 -11.72
N ILE A 32 2.71 8.12 -12.70
CA ILE A 32 3.15 8.29 -14.08
C ILE A 32 3.43 9.77 -14.33
N TYR A 33 4.61 10.07 -14.89
CA TYR A 33 5.15 11.41 -14.98
C TYR A 33 4.99 12.04 -16.35
N GLU A 34 4.64 13.32 -16.36
CA GLU A 34 4.70 14.19 -17.52
C GLU A 34 5.69 15.34 -17.28
N GLU A 35 6.31 15.84 -18.34
CA GLU A 35 7.19 16.99 -18.30
C GLU A 35 6.43 18.25 -18.69
N ILE A 36 6.40 19.23 -17.80
CA ILE A 36 5.74 20.52 -18.01
C ILE A 36 6.81 21.60 -17.85
N GLY A 37 7.28 22.15 -18.98
CA GLY A 37 8.44 23.03 -18.98
C GLY A 37 9.70 22.26 -18.56
N ARG A 38 10.20 22.48 -17.34
CA ARG A 38 11.33 21.74 -16.73
C ARG A 38 10.91 20.87 -15.54
N ASP A 39 9.67 21.00 -15.10
CA ASP A 39 9.14 20.30 -13.95
C ASP A 39 8.56 18.96 -14.37
N LEU A 40 8.58 18.01 -13.45
CA LEU A 40 8.09 16.66 -13.66
C LEU A 40 6.91 16.40 -12.73
N ILE A 41 5.73 16.20 -13.29
CA ILE A 41 4.50 16.04 -12.51
C ILE A 41 4.04 14.59 -12.59
N GLY A 42 4.21 13.87 -11.48
CA GLY A 42 3.67 12.53 -11.33
C GLY A 42 2.18 12.58 -11.04
N SER A 43 1.38 11.69 -11.64
CA SER A 43 -0.06 11.58 -11.39
C SER A 43 -0.47 10.14 -11.10
N ASP A 44 -1.32 9.94 -10.09
CA ASP A 44 -2.04 8.69 -9.83
C ASP A 44 -3.38 9.00 -9.15
N GLY A 45 -4.47 8.88 -9.92
CA GLY A 45 -5.79 9.33 -9.48
C GLY A 45 -5.79 10.84 -9.13
N PRO A 46 -6.35 11.25 -7.98
CA PRO A 46 -6.37 12.64 -7.56
C PRO A 46 -5.02 13.13 -7.01
N PHE A 47 -4.05 12.24 -6.81
CA PHE A 47 -2.76 12.61 -6.26
C PHE A 47 -1.80 13.07 -7.36
N LYS A 48 -1.08 14.14 -7.05
CA LYS A 48 0.06 14.64 -7.81
C LYS A 48 1.33 14.47 -6.98
N ARG A 49 2.45 14.23 -7.66
CA ARG A 49 3.80 14.24 -7.06
C ARG A 49 4.71 15.17 -7.87
N PRO A 50 4.71 16.47 -7.56
CA PRO A 50 5.49 17.46 -8.28
C PRO A 50 6.98 17.35 -7.93
N LEU A 51 7.79 17.30 -8.97
CA LEU A 51 9.25 17.38 -8.90
C LEU A 51 9.67 18.65 -9.64
N LEU A 52 9.92 19.71 -8.88
CA LEU A 52 10.21 21.04 -9.41
C LEU A 52 11.71 21.20 -9.64
N TYR A 53 12.07 21.65 -10.83
CA TYR A 53 13.47 21.85 -11.17
C TYR A 53 14.01 23.11 -10.47
N SER A 54 15.05 22.91 -9.67
CA SER A 54 15.87 23.99 -9.14
C SER A 54 17.33 23.51 -9.02
N PRO A 55 18.31 24.25 -9.57
CA PRO A 55 19.70 23.84 -9.53
C PRO A 55 20.18 23.54 -8.10
N ALA A 56 20.53 22.28 -7.83
CA ALA A 56 21.30 21.91 -6.65
C ALA A 56 22.69 22.54 -6.64
N SER A 57 23.21 22.73 -5.43
CA SER A 57 24.60 23.09 -5.17
C SER A 57 25.39 21.85 -4.73
N GLU A 58 26.71 21.98 -4.60
CA GLU A 58 27.55 20.89 -4.08
C GLU A 58 27.14 20.46 -2.66
N ALA A 59 26.69 21.41 -1.85
CA ALA A 59 26.27 21.18 -0.47
C ALA A 59 24.81 20.70 -0.33
N PHE A 60 23.95 21.00 -1.32
CA PHE A 60 22.52 20.71 -1.24
C PHE A 60 22.03 20.04 -2.53
N LYS A 61 21.86 18.71 -2.43
CA LYS A 61 21.34 17.85 -3.50
C LYS A 61 19.95 17.34 -3.14
N ALA A 62 19.03 17.36 -4.11
CA ALA A 62 17.70 16.80 -3.93
C ALA A 62 17.78 15.32 -3.53
N PHE A 63 16.83 14.89 -2.68
CA PHE A 63 16.75 13.53 -2.16
C PHE A 63 18.07 13.01 -1.55
N ALA A 64 18.83 13.90 -0.92
CA ALA A 64 20.16 13.60 -0.37
C ALA A 64 21.13 12.99 -1.41
N GLY A 65 21.01 13.39 -2.68
CA GLY A 65 21.83 12.90 -3.78
C GLY A 65 21.40 11.54 -4.36
N SER A 66 20.26 11.02 -3.92
CA SER A 66 19.72 9.75 -4.42
C SER A 66 19.14 9.90 -5.83
N GLU A 67 19.28 8.84 -6.62
CA GLU A 67 18.67 8.75 -7.95
C GLU A 67 17.27 8.13 -7.87
N MET A 68 16.35 8.66 -8.66
CA MET A 68 14.99 8.13 -8.77
C MET A 68 14.68 7.79 -10.21
N LYS A 69 14.16 6.58 -10.44
CA LYS A 69 13.62 6.16 -11.74
C LYS A 69 12.15 6.52 -11.81
N LEU A 70 11.77 7.30 -12.81
CA LEU A 70 10.41 7.75 -13.05
C LEU A 70 9.85 7.01 -14.26
N ASN A 71 8.61 6.52 -14.13
CA ASN A 71 7.86 6.03 -15.28
C ASN A 71 7.16 7.22 -15.95
N MET A 72 7.44 7.44 -17.22
CA MET A 72 6.93 8.57 -17.98
C MET A 72 5.62 8.21 -18.68
N LEU A 73 4.82 9.22 -19.03
CA LEU A 73 3.53 9.06 -19.70
C LEU A 73 3.65 8.42 -21.09
N ASP A 74 4.77 8.65 -21.78
CA ASP A 74 5.11 8.04 -23.07
C ASP A 74 5.57 6.57 -22.95
N GLY A 75 5.61 6.02 -21.73
CA GLY A 75 6.07 4.66 -21.44
C GLY A 75 7.59 4.53 -21.26
N SER A 76 8.35 5.61 -21.41
CA SER A 76 9.79 5.61 -21.15
C SER A 76 10.10 5.66 -19.65
N GLN A 77 11.38 5.46 -19.32
CA GLN A 77 11.89 5.67 -17.97
C GLN A 77 12.92 6.80 -17.96
N ARG A 78 12.77 7.72 -17.01
CA ARG A 78 13.71 8.83 -16.78
C ARG A 78 14.38 8.69 -15.43
N VAL A 79 15.70 8.78 -15.39
CA VAL A 79 16.46 8.90 -14.14
C VAL A 79 16.57 10.37 -13.79
N VAL A 80 16.17 10.74 -12.58
CA VAL A 80 16.34 12.10 -12.04
C VAL A 80 17.24 12.08 -10.82
N LYS A 81 18.04 13.13 -10.68
CA LYS A 81 19.04 13.29 -9.62
C LYS A 81 19.31 14.77 -9.36
N ASP A 82 19.65 15.09 -8.12
CA ASP A 82 20.21 16.35 -7.63
C ASP A 82 19.33 17.61 -7.78
N HIS A 83 18.71 17.87 -8.94
CA HIS A 83 18.09 19.16 -9.27
C HIS A 83 16.55 19.18 -9.19
N TRP A 84 15.90 18.05 -8.88
CA TRP A 84 14.44 17.96 -8.85
C TRP A 84 13.95 17.82 -7.42
N TRP A 85 13.27 18.83 -6.90
CA TRP A 85 12.85 18.89 -5.50
C TRP A 85 11.36 18.57 -5.37
N SER A 86 10.98 17.87 -4.30
CA SER A 86 9.57 17.70 -3.96
C SER A 86 8.93 19.07 -3.73
N GLY A 87 7.79 19.32 -4.36
CA GLY A 87 7.06 20.58 -4.24
C GLY A 87 5.55 20.39 -4.10
N CYS A 88 4.83 21.50 -4.10
CA CYS A 88 3.37 21.53 -4.10
C CYS A 88 2.90 22.46 -5.23
N LEU A 89 1.91 22.01 -6.00
CA LEU A 89 1.34 22.80 -7.08
C LEU A 89 0.41 23.89 -6.53
N PRO A 90 0.25 25.03 -7.25
CA PRO A 90 -0.79 26.00 -6.93
C PRO A 90 -2.17 25.36 -6.84
N GLY A 91 -2.99 25.78 -5.87
CA GLY A 91 -4.32 25.21 -5.63
C GLY A 91 -4.33 23.79 -5.04
N HIS A 92 -3.16 23.20 -4.77
CA HIS A 92 -3.04 21.92 -4.09
C HIS A 92 -2.52 22.12 -2.67
N GLN A 93 -2.92 21.22 -1.78
CA GLN A 93 -2.36 21.08 -0.44
C GLN A 93 -1.41 19.89 -0.38
N SER A 94 -0.40 19.97 0.48
CA SER A 94 0.47 18.83 0.75
C SER A 94 -0.26 17.80 1.59
N LEU A 95 -0.17 16.54 1.16
CA LEU A 95 -0.77 15.42 1.86
C LEU A 95 0.28 14.38 2.21
N THR A 96 0.05 13.72 3.33
CA THR A 96 0.75 12.52 3.74
C THR A 96 -0.16 11.31 3.49
N ALA A 97 0.31 10.34 2.72
CA ALA A 97 -0.43 9.13 2.43
C ALA A 97 0.53 7.94 2.28
N CYS A 98 0.05 6.73 2.58
CA CYS A 98 0.84 5.52 2.44
C CYS A 98 -0.07 4.32 2.26
N ASP A 99 0.32 3.33 1.47
CA ASP A 99 -0.42 2.06 1.44
C ASP A 99 -0.09 1.21 2.67
N LEU A 100 -1.02 0.33 3.04
CA LEU A 100 -0.88 -0.52 4.24
C LEU A 100 0.36 -1.41 4.19
N ALA A 101 0.78 -1.90 3.02
CA ALA A 101 1.94 -2.78 2.90
C ALA A 101 3.26 -2.01 3.10
N SER A 102 3.36 -0.79 2.58
CA SER A 102 4.48 0.10 2.83
C SER A 102 4.54 0.55 4.28
N LEU A 103 3.39 0.89 4.89
CA LEU A 103 3.32 1.30 6.29
C LEU A 103 3.81 0.21 7.25
N LYS A 104 3.56 -1.07 6.96
CA LYS A 104 4.05 -2.20 7.77
C LYS A 104 5.57 -2.34 7.84
N LYS A 105 6.32 -1.74 6.90
CA LYS A 105 7.78 -1.88 6.86
C LYS A 105 8.48 -1.05 7.94
N CYS A 106 7.98 0.16 8.21
CA CYS A 106 8.64 1.09 9.12
C CYS A 106 7.69 1.95 9.95
N TYR A 107 6.37 1.85 9.75
CA TYR A 107 5.33 2.64 10.41
C TYR A 107 5.48 4.17 10.25
N VAL A 108 6.30 4.61 9.30
CA VAL A 108 6.47 6.02 8.95
C VAL A 108 5.60 6.36 7.75
N PHE A 109 4.85 7.46 7.87
CA PHE A 109 4.14 8.01 6.73
C PHE A 109 5.05 8.99 5.98
N PHE A 110 5.05 8.89 4.65
CA PHE A 110 5.82 9.78 3.79
C PHE A 110 4.91 10.85 3.18
N GLY A 111 5.36 12.11 3.27
CA GLY A 111 4.74 13.23 2.59
C GLY A 111 5.25 13.40 1.16
N GLY A 112 5.04 14.59 0.60
CA GLY A 112 5.51 14.95 -0.74
C GLY A 112 4.50 14.68 -1.86
N MET A 113 3.25 14.40 -1.49
CA MET A 113 2.12 14.39 -2.42
C MET A 113 1.36 15.71 -2.34
N ALA A 114 0.73 16.05 -3.45
CA ALA A 114 -0.13 17.20 -3.60
C ALA A 114 -1.51 16.73 -4.07
N ILE A 115 -2.57 17.35 -3.53
CA ILE A 115 -3.96 17.05 -3.89
C ILE A 115 -4.78 18.34 -3.81
N THR A 116 -5.84 18.46 -4.61
CA THR A 116 -6.77 19.60 -4.47
C THR A 116 -7.59 19.48 -3.18
N ALA A 117 -8.13 20.59 -2.68
CA ALA A 117 -9.00 20.56 -1.51
C ALA A 117 -10.27 19.71 -1.73
N GLY A 118 -10.88 19.82 -2.92
CA GLY A 118 -12.09 19.08 -3.28
C GLY A 118 -11.86 17.58 -3.36
N ASP A 119 -10.77 17.15 -4.03
CA ASP A 119 -10.46 15.72 -4.14
C ASP A 119 -10.09 15.12 -2.78
N PHE A 120 -9.37 15.87 -1.94
CA PHE A 120 -9.08 15.43 -0.59
C PHE A 120 -10.36 15.24 0.22
N GLN A 121 -11.28 16.19 0.16
CA GLN A 121 -12.55 16.09 0.87
C GLN A 121 -13.36 14.87 0.40
N ALA A 122 -13.46 14.65 -0.92
CA ALA A 122 -14.15 13.50 -1.48
C ALA A 122 -13.54 12.16 -1.01
N LEU A 123 -12.20 12.05 -1.02
CA LEU A 123 -11.51 10.87 -0.48
C LEU A 123 -11.74 10.70 1.02
N ARG A 124 -11.70 11.81 1.78
CA ARG A 124 -11.83 11.81 3.23
C ARG A 124 -13.25 11.42 3.67
N GLU A 125 -14.26 11.85 2.92
CA GLU A 125 -15.68 11.51 3.11
C GLU A 125 -16.01 10.07 2.69
N SER A 126 -15.26 9.50 1.75
CA SER A 126 -15.42 8.08 1.38
C SER A 126 -15.09 7.12 2.54
N TYR A 127 -14.33 7.58 3.53
CA TYR A 127 -13.96 6.81 4.70
C TYR A 127 -14.91 7.08 5.88
N THR A 128 -15.67 6.05 6.26
CA THR A 128 -16.69 6.11 7.33
C THR A 128 -16.18 5.61 8.68
N GLY A 129 -14.92 5.18 8.77
CA GLY A 129 -14.32 4.72 10.02
C GLY A 129 -13.88 5.87 10.94
N CYS A 130 -13.33 5.51 12.09
CA CYS A 130 -12.78 6.49 13.03
C CYS A 130 -11.41 7.00 12.59
N VAL A 131 -11.04 8.19 13.05
CA VAL A 131 -9.67 8.70 12.92
C VAL A 131 -8.83 8.07 14.04
N TYR A 132 -7.82 7.30 13.65
CA TYR A 132 -6.94 6.66 14.61
C TYR A 132 -5.87 7.62 15.12
N PRO A 133 -5.59 7.66 16.43
CA PRO A 133 -4.32 8.17 16.92
C PRO A 133 -3.16 7.38 16.32
N TYR A 134 -2.04 8.06 16.02
CA TYR A 134 -0.87 7.47 15.36
C TYR A 134 -0.44 6.11 15.95
N TRP A 135 -0.18 6.08 17.27
CA TRP A 135 0.28 4.87 17.97
C TRP A 135 -0.79 3.79 18.11
N ASP A 136 -2.06 4.15 18.04
CA ASP A 136 -3.15 3.18 18.13
C ASP A 136 -3.37 2.48 16.80
N TYR A 137 -3.17 3.18 15.68
CA TYR A 137 -3.26 2.54 14.37
C TYR A 137 -2.18 1.47 14.19
N GLU A 138 -0.96 1.69 14.69
CA GLU A 138 0.09 0.66 14.70
C GLU A 138 -0.37 -0.61 15.42
N LYS A 139 -1.06 -0.49 16.56
CA LYS A 139 -1.62 -1.64 17.30
C LYS A 139 -2.68 -2.36 16.50
N VAL A 140 -3.55 -1.62 15.81
CA VAL A 140 -4.59 -2.19 14.92
C VAL A 140 -3.94 -3.03 13.82
N ILE A 141 -2.92 -2.50 13.15
CA ILE A 141 -2.18 -3.21 12.10
C ILE A 141 -1.58 -4.51 12.65
N LYS A 142 -0.87 -4.42 13.78
CA LYS A 142 -0.21 -5.57 14.41
C LYS A 142 -1.22 -6.64 14.85
N TYR A 143 -2.34 -6.22 15.43
CA TYR A 143 -3.41 -7.12 15.82
C TYR A 143 -4.03 -7.83 14.62
N ASP A 144 -4.28 -7.12 13.52
CA ASP A 144 -4.81 -7.73 12.30
C ASP A 144 -3.85 -8.73 11.66
N ASP A 145 -2.55 -8.46 11.68
CA ASP A 145 -1.54 -9.41 11.21
C ASP A 145 -1.49 -10.67 12.07
N PHE A 146 -1.51 -10.52 13.39
CA PHE A 146 -1.59 -11.64 14.33
C PHE A 146 -2.87 -12.47 14.12
N ARG A 147 -4.02 -11.80 14.01
CA ARG A 147 -5.33 -12.44 13.77
C ARG A 147 -5.33 -13.25 12.47
N ARG A 148 -4.75 -12.70 11.40
CA ARG A 148 -4.66 -13.39 10.09
C ARG A 148 -3.74 -14.61 10.14
N ASP A 149 -2.59 -14.51 10.80
CA ASP A 149 -1.69 -15.65 11.02
C ASP A 149 -2.39 -16.77 11.82
N LEU A 150 -3.10 -16.42 12.89
CA LEU A 150 -3.87 -17.39 13.67
C LEU A 150 -4.91 -18.14 12.81
N TYR A 151 -5.68 -17.42 11.98
CA TYR A 151 -6.65 -18.05 11.09
C TYR A 151 -6.00 -18.94 10.03
N SER A 152 -4.84 -18.54 9.50
CA SER A 152 -4.07 -19.37 8.56
C SER A 152 -3.65 -20.69 9.20
N ARG A 153 -3.09 -20.64 10.41
CA ARG A 153 -2.72 -21.85 11.17
C ARG A 153 -3.92 -22.73 11.48
N LEU A 154 -5.04 -22.13 11.91
CA LEU A 154 -6.27 -22.87 12.18
C LEU A 154 -6.80 -23.58 10.93
N SER A 155 -6.75 -22.91 9.77
CA SER A 155 -7.13 -23.50 8.48
C SER A 155 -6.26 -24.71 8.13
N HIS A 156 -4.95 -24.59 8.31
CA HIS A 156 -4.00 -25.67 8.09
C HIS A 156 -4.27 -26.88 9.01
N GLU A 157 -4.46 -26.64 10.32
CA GLU A 157 -4.76 -27.71 11.28
C GLU A 157 -6.09 -28.40 11.00
N ARG A 158 -7.14 -27.65 10.59
CA ARG A 158 -8.41 -28.25 10.13
C ARG A 158 -8.20 -29.17 8.94
N GLY A 159 -7.34 -28.77 7.99
CA GLY A 159 -6.95 -29.59 6.85
C GLY A 159 -6.27 -30.90 7.28
N ARG A 160 -5.29 -30.82 8.19
CA ARG A 160 -4.59 -31.99 8.73
C ARG A 160 -5.52 -32.97 9.45
N VAL A 161 -6.39 -32.46 10.31
CA VAL A 161 -7.38 -33.29 11.04
C VAL A 161 -8.31 -34.00 10.05
N LYS A 162 -8.80 -33.30 9.02
CA LYS A 162 -9.65 -33.90 7.98
C LYS A 162 -8.94 -35.05 7.25
N SER A 163 -7.68 -34.86 6.87
CA SER A 163 -6.86 -35.89 6.22
C SER A 163 -6.62 -37.09 7.15
N LEU A 164 -6.31 -36.85 8.42
CA LEU A 164 -6.11 -37.91 9.41
C LEU A 164 -7.38 -38.73 9.63
N ILE A 165 -8.54 -38.08 9.75
CA ILE A 165 -9.84 -38.76 9.86
C ILE A 165 -10.09 -39.65 8.64
N ALA A 166 -9.79 -39.16 7.43
CA ALA A 166 -9.95 -39.95 6.21
C ALA A 166 -9.03 -41.18 6.19
N GLU A 167 -7.78 -41.04 6.63
CA GLU A 167 -6.83 -42.15 6.72
C GLU A 167 -7.25 -43.20 7.77
N VAL A 168 -7.69 -42.76 8.96
CA VAL A 168 -8.21 -43.64 10.01
C VAL A 168 -9.44 -44.40 9.50
N LYS A 169 -10.38 -43.72 8.85
CA LYS A 169 -11.55 -44.37 8.24
C LYS A 169 -11.13 -45.41 7.20
N LYS A 170 -10.18 -45.08 6.32
CA LYS A 170 -9.65 -46.01 5.32
C LYS A 170 -9.03 -47.25 5.97
N LYS A 171 -8.17 -47.08 6.97
CA LYS A 171 -7.55 -48.20 7.71
C LYS A 171 -8.59 -49.04 8.45
N HIS A 172 -9.59 -48.40 9.07
CA HIS A 172 -10.67 -49.10 9.76
C HIS A 172 -11.49 -49.97 8.79
N THR A 173 -11.85 -49.45 7.61
CA THR A 173 -12.52 -50.24 6.57
C THR A 173 -11.64 -51.40 6.08
N GLN A 174 -10.32 -51.21 5.95
CA GLN A 174 -9.41 -52.30 5.55
C GLN A 174 -9.33 -53.42 6.59
N LEU A 175 -9.28 -53.07 7.87
CA LEU A 175 -9.21 -54.03 8.97
C LEU A 175 -10.54 -54.77 9.19
N ASN A 176 -11.66 -54.06 9.13
CA ASN A 176 -12.99 -54.64 9.39
C ASN A 176 -13.66 -55.23 8.14
N GLY A 177 -13.28 -54.79 6.94
CA GLY A 177 -13.75 -55.38 5.68
C GLY A 177 -13.06 -56.71 5.34
N GLY A 178 -11.89 -56.99 5.92
CA GLY A 178 -11.20 -58.28 5.80
C GLY A 178 -11.70 -59.37 6.75
N ALA A 179 -12.43 -59.01 7.81
CA ALA A 179 -12.93 -59.96 8.82
C ALA A 179 -14.20 -60.72 8.38
N ASN A 180 -14.88 -60.30 7.31
CA ASN A 180 -16.09 -60.94 6.79
C ASN A 180 -15.83 -61.83 5.54
N ALA A 181 -14.57 -62.18 5.26
CA ALA A 181 -14.18 -62.98 4.09
C ALA A 181 -13.70 -64.41 4.44
N THR A 182 -13.90 -64.84 5.68
CA THR A 182 -13.63 -66.21 6.12
C THR A 182 -14.84 -66.74 6.87
N ASP A 183 -15.82 -67.26 6.11
CA ASP A 183 -16.73 -68.34 6.49
C ASP A 183 -17.19 -69.05 5.21
#